data_AF-A0A849TFJ7-F1
#
_entry.id   AF-A0A849TFJ7-F1
#
_cell.length_a   1.000
_cell.length_b   1.000
_cell.length_c   1.000
_cell.angle_alpha   90.00
_cell.angle_beta   90.00
_cell.angle_gamma   90.00
#
_symmetry.space_group_name_H-M   'P 1'
#
loop_
_entity.id
_entity.type
_entity.pdbx_description
1 polymer ?
#
loop_
_entity_poly.entity_id
_entity_poly.type
_entity_poly.pdbx_seq_one_letter_code
_entity_poly.pdbx_strand_id
1 'polypeptide(L)'
;QHNAGAYDDAGHVAAQGVVATDVVARLMQDPYFSMQAPKSLDRNYFHVLAQAVDGMSLADGAATLTAFTVQATVSALRLVPNVPRRWIVAGGGRLNLTLMSGLAAALGGPVEPVEVVGWDGDQLEAECFAFLAVRSLAGLPLSLPTTTAVPRPMAGGLLFRA
;
A
#
# COMPACT_ATOMS: atom_id res chain seq x y z
N GLN A 1 -17.48 10.76 -10.07
CA GLN A 1 -17.26 9.57 -10.93
C GLN A 1 -17.21 10.01 -12.39
N HIS A 2 -16.28 9.46 -13.19
CA HIS A 2 -16.02 9.92 -14.57
C HIS A 2 -16.23 8.85 -15.65
N ASN A 3 -16.69 7.63 -15.31
CA ASN A 3 -16.94 6.51 -16.25
C ASN A 3 -15.74 6.13 -17.17
N ALA A 4 -14.50 6.29 -16.68
CA ALA A 4 -13.29 6.11 -17.48
C ALA A 4 -12.59 4.74 -17.32
N GLY A 5 -13.22 3.79 -16.62
CA GLY A 5 -12.63 2.48 -16.32
C GLY A 5 -12.66 2.15 -14.82
N ALA A 6 -12.19 0.95 -14.49
CA ALA A 6 -12.15 0.45 -13.11
C ALA A 6 -10.89 0.89 -12.33
N TYR A 7 -9.81 1.21 -13.04
CA TYR A 7 -8.54 1.69 -12.49
C TYR A 7 -7.79 2.53 -13.54
N ASP A 8 -6.76 3.25 -13.11
CA ASP A 8 -5.85 4.00 -13.98
C ASP A 8 -4.73 3.08 -14.49
N ASP A 9 -4.88 2.58 -15.73
CA ASP A 9 -3.93 1.66 -16.34
C ASP A 9 -2.56 2.33 -16.53
N ALA A 10 -1.53 1.66 -16.02
CA ALA A 10 -0.16 2.16 -15.89
C ALA A 10 0.02 3.56 -15.26
N GLY A 11 -1.02 4.15 -14.66
CA GLY A 11 -0.98 5.52 -14.14
C GLY A 11 -1.08 6.61 -15.22
N HIS A 12 -1.55 6.30 -16.42
CA HIS A 12 -1.57 7.22 -17.56
C HIS A 12 -2.46 8.45 -17.36
N VAL A 13 -3.56 8.32 -16.63
CA VAL A 13 -4.47 9.43 -16.32
C VAL A 13 -3.83 10.34 -15.29
N ALA A 14 -3.28 9.78 -14.21
CA ALA A 14 -2.57 10.55 -13.19
C ALA A 14 -1.36 11.32 -13.76
N ALA A 15 -0.67 10.77 -14.75
CA ALA A 15 0.47 11.43 -15.40
C ALA A 15 0.10 12.72 -16.14
N GLN A 16 -1.18 12.91 -16.51
CA GLN A 16 -1.67 14.08 -17.24
C GLN A 16 -2.19 15.19 -16.32
N GLY A 17 -2.37 14.89 -15.03
CA GLY A 17 -2.97 15.81 -14.08
C GLY A 17 -1.98 16.71 -13.37
N VAL A 18 -2.53 17.74 -12.72
CA VAL A 18 -1.82 18.62 -11.80
C VAL A 18 -2.21 18.26 -10.37
N VAL A 19 -1.21 18.01 -9.52
CA VAL A 19 -1.42 17.67 -8.11
C VAL A 19 -1.93 18.89 -7.33
N ALA A 20 -3.08 18.75 -6.68
CA ALA A 20 -3.59 19.72 -5.70
C ALA A 20 -2.90 19.47 -4.34
N THR A 21 -1.78 20.14 -4.11
CA THR A 21 -0.92 19.92 -2.93
C THR A 21 -1.59 20.28 -1.61
N ASP A 22 -2.50 21.24 -1.62
CA ASP A 22 -3.35 21.62 -0.48
C ASP A 22 -4.30 20.48 -0.08
N VAL A 23 -4.88 19.77 -1.06
CA VAL A 23 -5.73 18.60 -0.82
C VAL A 23 -4.92 17.45 -0.26
N VAL A 24 -3.72 17.18 -0.80
CA VAL A 24 -2.82 16.16 -0.24
C VAL A 24 -2.48 16.49 1.22
N ALA A 25 -2.11 17.73 1.51
CA ALA A 25 -1.79 18.16 2.87
C ALA A 25 -2.97 17.96 3.83
N ARG A 26 -4.20 18.26 3.39
CA ARG A 26 -5.42 18.01 4.16
C ARG A 26 -5.66 16.51 4.41
N LEU A 27 -5.51 15.65 3.40
CA LEU A 27 -5.66 14.21 3.56
C LEU A 27 -4.64 13.62 4.55
N MET A 28 -3.40 14.14 4.52
CA MET A 28 -2.33 13.73 5.44
C MET A 28 -2.54 14.16 6.90
N GLN A 29 -3.56 14.98 7.20
CA GLN A 29 -3.94 15.35 8.57
C GLN A 29 -4.76 14.26 9.29
N ASP A 30 -5.15 13.17 8.60
CA ASP A 30 -5.90 12.09 9.23
C ASP A 30 -5.15 11.51 10.45
N PRO A 31 -5.83 11.27 11.59
CA PRO A 31 -5.20 10.75 12.80
C PRO A 31 -4.43 9.45 12.60
N TYR A 32 -4.81 8.61 11.63
CA TYR A 32 -4.10 7.39 11.27
C TYR A 32 -2.61 7.63 11.02
N PHE A 33 -2.27 8.75 10.39
CA PHE A 33 -0.88 9.08 10.08
C PHE A 33 -0.07 9.41 11.32
N SER A 34 -0.67 9.75 12.46
CA SER A 34 0.03 9.99 13.74
C SER A 34 0.11 8.76 14.65
N MET A 35 -0.66 7.71 14.37
CA MET A 35 -0.64 6.46 15.14
C MET A 35 0.69 5.71 15.02
N GLN A 36 1.11 5.07 16.12
CA GLN A 36 2.27 4.16 16.20
C GLN A 36 1.92 2.75 15.68
N ALA A 37 2.95 1.97 15.33
CA ALA A 37 2.80 0.55 15.00
C ALA A 37 2.64 -0.30 16.28
N PRO A 38 2.00 -1.49 16.19
CA PRO A 38 1.32 -2.03 15.01
C PRO A 38 -0.03 -1.37 14.77
N LYS A 39 -0.36 -1.13 13.49
CA LYS A 39 -1.62 -0.54 13.05
C LYS A 39 -2.02 -1.09 11.68
N SER A 40 -3.31 -1.09 11.40
CA SER A 40 -3.88 -1.53 10.13
C SER A 40 -5.13 -0.71 9.80
N LEU A 41 -5.59 -0.78 8.56
CA LEU A 41 -6.81 -0.14 8.09
C LEU A 41 -7.76 -1.17 7.49
N ASP A 42 -9.04 -0.83 7.50
CA ASP A 42 -10.01 -1.45 6.60
C ASP A 42 -9.82 -0.91 5.16
N ARG A 43 -10.17 -1.73 4.17
CA ARG A 43 -10.06 -1.37 2.74
C ARG A 43 -10.78 -0.07 2.37
N ASN A 44 -11.85 0.29 3.09
CA ASN A 44 -12.69 1.44 2.79
C ASN A 44 -12.38 2.68 3.66
N TYR A 45 -11.35 2.63 4.52
CA TYR A 45 -11.08 3.68 5.50
C TYR A 45 -10.99 5.09 4.88
N PHE A 46 -10.28 5.22 3.75
CA PHE A 46 -10.10 6.51 3.07
C PHE A 46 -11.22 6.89 2.10
N HIS A 47 -12.28 6.10 1.95
CA HIS A 47 -13.28 6.32 0.90
C HIS A 47 -13.98 7.68 1.03
N VAL A 48 -14.34 8.08 2.25
CA VAL A 48 -14.96 9.40 2.51
C VAL A 48 -13.94 10.52 2.34
N LEU A 49 -12.73 10.35 2.87
CA LEU A 49 -11.67 11.37 2.74
C LEU A 49 -11.27 11.61 1.28
N ALA A 50 -11.27 10.56 0.46
CA ALA A 50 -10.98 10.64 -0.97
C ALA A 50 -11.98 11.51 -1.75
N GLN A 51 -13.17 11.81 -1.20
CA GLN A 51 -14.10 12.80 -1.79
C GLN A 51 -13.51 14.22 -1.80
N ALA A 52 -12.37 14.44 -1.13
CA ALA A 52 -11.62 15.69 -1.18
C ALA A 52 -11.18 16.11 -2.59
N VAL A 53 -11.21 15.21 -3.58
CA VAL A 53 -10.96 15.52 -5.00
C VAL A 53 -12.23 15.67 -5.83
N ASP A 54 -13.42 15.64 -5.22
CA ASP A 54 -14.67 15.84 -5.93
C ASP A 54 -14.71 17.22 -6.61
N GLY A 55 -15.17 17.25 -7.87
CA GLY A 55 -15.18 18.44 -8.71
C GLY A 55 -13.87 18.70 -9.46
N MET A 56 -12.79 17.96 -9.17
CA MET A 56 -11.58 17.99 -10.00
C MET A 56 -11.81 17.29 -11.34
N SER A 57 -10.94 17.59 -12.32
CA SER A 57 -10.85 16.78 -13.52
C SER A 57 -10.41 15.35 -13.15
N LEU A 58 -10.72 14.39 -14.01
CA LEU A 58 -10.28 13.00 -13.80
C LEU A 58 -8.75 12.90 -13.64
N ALA A 59 -8.00 13.65 -14.46
CA ALA A 59 -6.55 13.66 -14.43
C ALA A 59 -6.01 14.27 -13.13
N ASP A 60 -6.51 15.45 -12.72
CA ASP A 60 -6.05 16.14 -11.51
C ASP A 60 -6.42 15.35 -10.23
N GLY A 61 -7.62 14.77 -10.19
CA GLY A 61 -8.06 13.91 -9.10
C GLY A 61 -7.18 12.65 -8.98
N ALA A 62 -6.90 11.98 -10.09
CA ALA A 62 -6.02 10.81 -10.12
C ALA A 62 -4.58 11.16 -9.72
N ALA A 63 -4.04 12.28 -10.23
CA ALA A 63 -2.72 12.78 -9.86
C ALA A 63 -2.63 13.10 -8.36
N THR A 64 -3.65 13.78 -7.82
CA THR A 64 -3.73 14.17 -6.41
C THR A 64 -3.83 12.96 -5.48
N LEU A 65 -4.68 11.98 -5.80
CA LEU A 65 -4.79 10.74 -5.01
C LEU A 65 -3.53 9.88 -5.11
N THR A 66 -2.89 9.83 -6.28
CA THR A 66 -1.60 9.14 -6.45
C THR A 66 -0.51 9.79 -5.60
N ALA A 67 -0.42 11.13 -5.61
CA ALA A 67 0.50 11.88 -4.76
C ALA A 67 0.22 11.66 -3.27
N PHE A 68 -1.06 11.60 -2.87
CA PHE A 68 -1.45 11.23 -1.52
C PHE A 68 -0.99 9.82 -1.13
N THR A 69 -1.14 8.82 -2.02
CA THR A 69 -0.61 7.47 -1.78
C THR A 69 0.91 7.49 -1.56
N VAL A 70 1.67 8.23 -2.38
CA VAL A 70 3.12 8.40 -2.19
C VAL A 70 3.43 8.98 -0.82
N GLN A 71 2.79 10.09 -0.44
CA GLN A 71 3.03 10.74 0.86
C GLN A 71 2.62 9.85 2.04
N ALA A 72 1.53 9.10 1.90
CA ALA A 72 1.10 8.11 2.89
C ALA A 72 2.17 7.02 3.09
N THR A 73 2.75 6.48 2.02
CA THR A 73 3.84 5.50 2.10
C THR A 73 5.09 6.09 2.74
N VAL A 74 5.50 7.30 2.34
CA VAL A 74 6.66 8.01 2.92
C VAL A 74 6.45 8.25 4.42
N SER A 75 5.24 8.60 4.85
CA SER A 75 4.93 8.85 6.27
C SER A 75 5.17 7.64 7.17
N ALA A 76 5.16 6.43 6.61
CA ALA A 76 5.42 5.19 7.34
C ALA A 76 6.90 5.04 7.73
N LEU A 77 7.82 5.79 7.09
CA LEU A 77 9.25 5.75 7.40
C LEU A 77 9.55 6.11 8.86
N ARG A 78 8.72 6.93 9.49
CA ARG A 78 8.88 7.27 10.92
C ARG A 78 8.63 6.09 11.87
N LEU A 79 8.02 5.01 11.38
CA LEU A 79 7.65 3.83 12.16
C LEU A 79 8.71 2.72 12.07
N VAL A 80 9.69 2.85 11.16
CA VAL A 80 10.76 1.86 11.02
C VAL A 80 12.03 2.35 11.71
N PRO A 81 12.80 1.45 12.35
CA PRO A 81 13.99 1.83 13.11
C PRO A 81 15.15 2.32 12.23
N ASN A 82 15.18 1.92 10.95
CA ASN A 82 16.19 2.31 9.98
C ASN A 82 15.53 2.59 8.63
N VAL A 83 16.05 3.58 7.90
CA VAL A 83 15.61 3.87 6.53
C VAL A 83 16.00 2.68 5.62
N PRO A 84 15.05 2.06 4.90
CA PRO A 84 15.35 0.99 3.97
C PRO A 84 16.31 1.43 2.86
N ARG A 85 17.21 0.54 2.45
CA ARG A 85 18.17 0.80 1.35
C ARG A 85 17.63 0.48 -0.03
N ARG A 86 16.51 -0.25 -0.10
CA ARG A 86 15.89 -0.77 -1.31
C ARG A 86 14.42 -1.02 -1.02
N TRP A 87 13.57 -0.78 -2.01
CA TRP A 87 12.13 -0.88 -1.91
C TRP A 87 11.63 -1.83 -2.99
N ILE A 88 10.96 -2.90 -2.57
CA ILE A 88 10.41 -3.92 -3.46
C ILE A 88 8.88 -3.81 -3.41
N VAL A 89 8.27 -3.46 -4.54
CA VAL A 89 6.82 -3.19 -4.63
C VAL A 89 6.12 -4.39 -5.27
N ALA A 90 5.12 -4.92 -4.57
CA ALA A 90 4.25 -6.01 -5.03
C ALA A 90 2.80 -5.52 -5.19
N GLY A 91 1.91 -6.40 -5.65
CA GLY A 91 0.50 -6.08 -5.91
C GLY A 91 0.32 -5.15 -7.12
N GLY A 92 -0.93 -4.80 -7.45
CA GLY A 92 -1.24 -4.06 -8.67
C GLY A 92 -0.58 -2.68 -8.77
N GLY A 93 -0.29 -2.03 -7.64
CA GLY A 93 0.35 -0.71 -7.60
C GLY A 93 1.74 -0.67 -8.25
N ARG A 94 2.46 -1.81 -8.28
CA ARG A 94 3.77 -1.92 -8.94
C ARG A 94 3.72 -1.66 -10.45
N LEU A 95 2.55 -1.84 -11.07
CA LEU A 95 2.31 -1.61 -12.51
C LEU A 95 1.94 -0.15 -12.82
N ASN A 96 1.63 0.66 -11.80
CA ASN A 96 1.33 2.08 -11.99
C ASN A 96 2.65 2.88 -12.04
N LEU A 97 3.06 3.28 -13.25
CA LEU A 97 4.34 3.93 -13.49
C LEU A 97 4.44 5.31 -12.83
N THR A 98 3.32 6.03 -12.74
CA THR A 98 3.23 7.33 -12.08
C THR A 98 3.44 7.20 -10.57
N LEU A 99 2.80 6.21 -9.95
CA LEU A 99 3.00 5.88 -8.54
C LEU A 99 4.45 5.44 -8.27
N MET A 100 4.97 4.49 -9.06
CA MET A 100 6.34 3.99 -8.91
C MET A 100 7.38 5.10 -9.04
N SER A 101 7.20 6.01 -10.00
CA SER A 101 8.08 7.18 -10.17
C SER A 101 7.99 8.14 -8.98
N GLY A 102 6.79 8.40 -8.48
CA GLY A 102 6.58 9.23 -7.29
C GLY A 102 7.22 8.63 -6.03
N LEU A 103 7.10 7.31 -5.84
CA LEU A 103 7.76 6.59 -4.75
C LEU A 103 9.29 6.66 -4.88
N ALA A 104 9.83 6.43 -6.09
CA ALA A 104 11.26 6.51 -6.35
C ALA A 104 11.85 7.89 -6.04
N ALA A 105 11.11 8.96 -6.33
CA ALA A 105 11.51 10.32 -6.00
C ALA A 105 11.49 10.61 -4.49
N ALA A 106 10.65 9.92 -3.70
CA ALA A 106 10.39 10.28 -2.31
C ALA A 106 11.04 9.37 -1.26
N LEU A 107 11.26 8.08 -1.56
CA LEU A 107 11.60 7.07 -0.54
C LEU A 107 13.10 6.88 -0.28
N GLY A 108 13.98 7.52 -1.05
CA GLY A 108 15.43 7.45 -0.85
C GLY A 108 15.98 6.02 -1.06
N GLY A 109 16.40 5.72 -2.28
CA GLY A 109 16.88 4.39 -2.69
C GLY A 109 16.08 3.83 -3.86
N PRO A 110 16.54 2.73 -4.48
CA PRO A 110 15.86 2.12 -5.61
C PRO A 110 14.47 1.59 -5.20
N VAL A 111 13.47 1.98 -5.97
CA VAL A 111 12.10 1.45 -5.92
C VAL A 111 11.90 0.59 -7.15
N GLU A 112 11.70 -0.70 -6.93
CA GLU A 112 11.69 -1.71 -7.98
C GLU A 112 10.46 -2.61 -7.83
N PRO A 113 9.90 -3.11 -8.94
CA PRO A 113 8.84 -4.11 -8.89
C PRO A 113 9.41 -5.44 -8.39
N VAL A 114 8.60 -6.27 -7.71
CA VAL A 114 9.04 -7.52 -7.06
C VAL A 114 9.65 -8.55 -8.01
N GLU A 115 9.37 -8.45 -9.30
CA GLU A 115 9.93 -9.28 -10.36
C GLU A 115 11.46 -9.21 -10.43
N VAL A 116 12.09 -8.12 -9.96
CA VAL A 116 13.57 -8.01 -9.90
C VAL A 116 14.23 -9.00 -8.93
N VAL A 117 13.47 -9.58 -8.00
CA VAL A 117 13.92 -10.65 -7.12
C VAL A 117 13.38 -12.03 -7.52
N GLY A 118 12.77 -12.12 -8.71
CA GLY A 118 12.27 -13.37 -9.29
C GLY A 118 10.93 -13.83 -8.73
N TRP A 119 10.15 -12.94 -8.10
CA TRP A 119 8.81 -13.26 -7.61
C TRP A 119 7.73 -12.75 -8.56
N ASP A 120 6.58 -13.41 -8.56
CA ASP A 120 5.39 -12.96 -9.28
C ASP A 120 4.56 -12.04 -8.37
N GLY A 121 4.49 -10.75 -8.74
CA GLY A 121 3.80 -9.77 -7.91
C GLY A 121 2.27 -9.85 -7.92
N ASP A 122 1.66 -10.61 -8.84
CA ASP A 122 0.22 -10.85 -8.86
C ASP A 122 -0.17 -12.08 -8.02
N GLN A 123 0.77 -13.01 -7.82
CA GLN A 123 0.52 -14.23 -7.06
C GLN A 123 0.98 -14.15 -5.59
N LEU A 124 1.79 -13.15 -5.22
CA LEU A 124 2.46 -13.08 -3.93
C LEU A 124 1.51 -13.20 -2.72
N GLU A 125 0.31 -12.61 -2.79
CA GLU A 125 -0.68 -12.74 -1.72
C GLU A 125 -1.23 -14.18 -1.60
N ALA A 126 -1.53 -14.83 -2.73
CA ALA A 126 -1.99 -16.22 -2.75
C ALA A 126 -0.90 -17.18 -2.24
N GLU A 127 0.35 -16.96 -2.65
CA GLU A 127 1.51 -17.70 -2.14
C GLU A 127 1.72 -17.50 -0.64
N CYS A 128 1.52 -16.27 -0.14
CA CYS A 128 1.53 -15.99 1.30
C CYS A 128 0.48 -16.80 2.04
N PHE A 129 -0.77 -16.87 1.54
CA PHE A 129 -1.81 -17.72 2.14
C PHE A 129 -1.45 -19.21 2.10
N ALA A 130 -0.88 -19.71 1.01
CA ALA A 130 -0.41 -21.09 0.92
C ALA A 130 0.69 -21.38 1.95
N PHE A 131 1.64 -20.46 2.11
CA PHE A 131 2.69 -20.55 3.14
C PHE A 131 2.10 -20.55 4.55
N LEU A 132 1.13 -19.67 4.84
CA LEU A 132 0.42 -19.65 6.13
C LEU A 132 -0.34 -20.95 6.39
N ALA A 133 -0.94 -21.58 5.38
CA ALA A 133 -1.62 -22.86 5.52
C ALA A 133 -0.64 -23.99 5.91
N VAL A 134 0.52 -24.08 5.26
CA VAL A 134 1.57 -25.06 5.62
C VAL A 134 2.06 -24.83 7.05
N ARG A 135 2.27 -23.57 7.44
CA ARG A 135 2.66 -23.23 8.83
C ARG A 135 1.58 -23.59 9.83
N SER A 136 0.31 -23.36 9.51
CA SER A 136 -0.83 -23.74 10.36
C SER A 136 -0.85 -25.25 10.61
N LEU A 137 -0.69 -26.06 9.55
CA LEU A 137 -0.60 -27.52 9.65
C LEU A 137 0.58 -27.98 10.52
N ALA A 138 1.69 -27.26 10.47
CA ALA A 138 2.88 -27.54 11.28
C ALA A 138 2.81 -26.95 12.71
N GLY A 139 1.70 -26.29 13.09
CA GLY A 139 1.56 -25.63 14.39
C GLY A 139 2.51 -24.44 14.61
N LEU A 140 3.05 -23.88 13.52
CA LEU A 140 4.01 -22.78 13.57
C LEU A 140 3.31 -21.42 13.68
N PRO A 141 3.97 -20.40 14.28
CA PRO A 141 3.39 -19.07 14.40
C PRO A 141 3.04 -18.44 13.04
N LEU A 142 1.86 -17.83 12.96
CA LEU A 142 1.39 -17.05 11.80
C LEU A 142 1.44 -15.54 12.06
N SER A 143 1.34 -15.15 13.34
CA SER A 143 1.46 -13.75 13.75
C SER A 143 2.51 -13.55 14.83
N LEU A 144 3.08 -12.34 14.88
CA LEU A 144 4.15 -11.94 15.78
C LEU A 144 3.72 -10.70 16.58
N PRO A 145 4.22 -10.52 17.82
CA PRO A 145 3.93 -9.34 18.62
C PRO A 145 4.27 -8.03 17.91
N THR A 146 5.35 -8.02 17.12
CA THR A 146 5.85 -6.84 16.39
C THR A 146 5.01 -6.47 15.17
N THR A 147 4.13 -7.35 14.68
CA THR A 147 3.30 -7.09 13.49
C THR A 147 1.84 -6.79 13.84
N THR A 148 1.25 -7.53 14.79
CA THR A 148 -0.18 -7.37 15.14
C THR A 148 -0.46 -7.24 16.65
N ALA A 149 0.56 -7.03 17.48
CA ALA A 149 0.44 -6.95 18.95
C ALA A 149 -0.13 -8.21 19.64
N VAL A 150 -0.07 -9.39 19.01
CA VAL A 150 -0.35 -10.65 19.74
C VAL A 150 0.62 -10.81 20.93
N PRO A 151 0.19 -11.39 22.06
CA PRO A 151 0.99 -11.39 23.30
C PRO A 151 2.29 -12.21 23.21
N ARG A 152 2.38 -13.13 22.25
CA ARG A 152 3.55 -13.97 21.92
C ARG A 152 3.40 -14.44 20.47
N PRO A 153 4.40 -15.07 19.83
CA PRO A 153 4.18 -15.72 18.55
C PRO A 153 3.00 -16.69 18.63
N MET A 154 1.97 -16.47 17.81
CA MET A 154 0.72 -17.23 17.84
C MET A 154 0.53 -18.01 16.55
N ALA A 155 0.26 -19.31 16.68
CA ALA A 155 -0.30 -20.12 15.59
C ALA A 155 -1.76 -19.69 15.33
N GLY A 156 -2.30 -20.11 14.19
CA GLY A 156 -3.68 -19.81 13.81
C GLY A 156 -4.12 -20.65 12.62
N GLY A 157 -5.29 -20.31 12.07
CA GLY A 157 -5.95 -21.07 11.01
C GLY A 157 -6.79 -22.24 11.56
N LEU A 158 -7.80 -22.64 10.79
CA LEU A 158 -8.64 -23.79 11.07
C LEU A 158 -8.58 -24.75 9.88
N LEU A 159 -8.24 -26.02 10.14
CA LEU A 159 -8.23 -27.06 9.11
C LEU A 159 -9.63 -27.64 8.94
N PHE A 160 -10.22 -27.43 7.77
CA PHE A 160 -11.41 -28.13 7.32
C PHE A 160 -10.99 -29.27 6.38
N ARG A 161 -11.38 -30.49 6.72
CA ARG A 161 -11.12 -31.66 5.86
C ARG A 161 -12.17 -31.71 4.76
N ALA A 162 -11.70 -32.04 3.55
CA ALA A 162 -12.55 -32.26 2.39
C ALA A 162 -13.44 -33.50 2.56
#